data_AF-A0AAN4U184-F1
#
_entry.id   AF-A0AAN4U184-F1
#
_cell.length_a   1.000
_cell.length_b   1.000
_cell.length_c   1.000
_cell.angle_alpha   90.00
_cell.angle_beta   90.00
_cell.angle_gamma   90.00
#
_symmetry.space_group_name_H-M   'P 1'
#
loop_
_entity.id
_entity.type
_entity.pdbx_description
1 polymer ?
#
loop_
_entity_poly.entity_id
_entity_poly.type
_entity_poly.pdbx_seq_one_letter_code
_entity_poly.pdbx_strand_id
1 'polypeptide(L)'
;MFSVFRFKAKIALVAITLTLVTFIGSGFLVNNQLKSGERYRAFINSDDRGTIMLARISDKLNALLYASHLLIDQANSPFVGEVVTRFQKDMRGTRDIFAEAARVDPRLVSTLDPLLGRYGTFEQQLNSLLIALDKGDIAKMRQIAQASDQDGVHLAIDIGAITGRRITHVESASNQLAHDVNVSVRNCVIGLVLIQILILFATLLMSQKTIVSPLLRVRDRMLGIAEGRLDESIPCLERGDEVGDMAKALSTIQGGLQRAKVLAAEQAAEREAVAKERAENAERVARELEEESRAVEAIRKGLSAAAEGDLVYRIDVALPQRLQVMKTDFNDAFERLNQTFSVIQQSVMAIGSGTGEISVASNDMSRRTEQQAASIEQSSAAIERVVSMLRDSADSAKKAASVTDDTRLGAEKSGAMVHNAVNAMSQIESSFAQISQVIGLIDEIAFQTNLLALNAGIEAARAGDAGRGFAVVATEVRTLAQRSTEGARRVKEMVSSSSDFVSDGVRLVREAGGALGIILSQVGEIDKLVAEIAHSSTGQFSAIQEINLAVGEMTKSTQQNAAMVEENTAAISSLDKAASVLRDRVAFFRLEQ
;
A
#
# COMPACT_ATOMS: atom_id res chain seq x y z
N MET A 1 -43.06 29.45 40.68
CA MET A 1 -41.59 29.55 40.87
C MET A 1 -40.91 30.37 39.76
N PHE A 2 -41.21 30.16 38.48
CA PHE A 2 -40.57 30.92 37.39
C PHE A 2 -41.05 32.38 37.19
N SER A 3 -42.13 32.81 37.84
CA SER A 3 -42.68 34.18 37.70
C SER A 3 -41.85 35.30 38.35
N VAL A 4 -40.79 34.93 39.08
CA VAL A 4 -39.89 35.88 39.78
C VAL A 4 -38.57 36.07 39.02
N PHE A 5 -38.23 35.17 38.10
CA PHE A 5 -36.99 35.25 37.34
C PHE A 5 -37.10 36.17 36.12
N ARG A 6 -36.08 37.01 35.94
CA ARG A 6 -35.90 37.85 34.75
C ARG A 6 -35.77 37.04 33.47
N PHE A 7 -36.18 37.61 32.32
CA PHE A 7 -36.13 36.93 31.02
C PHE A 7 -34.74 36.38 30.69
N LYS A 8 -33.68 37.14 30.96
CA LYS A 8 -32.28 36.71 30.73
C LYS A 8 -31.93 35.44 31.51
N ALA A 9 -32.38 35.33 32.77
CA ALA A 9 -32.10 34.17 33.61
C ALA A 9 -32.84 32.91 33.12
N LYS A 10 -34.08 33.07 32.61
CA LYS A 10 -34.86 31.96 32.03
C LYS A 10 -34.22 31.44 30.74
N ILE A 11 -33.78 32.33 29.85
CA ILE A 11 -33.12 31.96 28.59
C ILE A 11 -31.76 31.31 28.86
N ALA A 12 -30.97 31.85 29.81
CA ALA A 12 -29.69 31.28 30.19
C ALA A 12 -29.82 29.87 30.81
N LEU A 13 -30.83 29.64 31.66
CA LEU A 13 -31.09 28.32 32.24
C LEU A 13 -31.37 27.25 31.17
N VAL A 14 -32.12 27.61 30.13
CA VAL A 14 -32.41 26.73 28.99
C VAL A 14 -31.15 26.46 28.17
N ALA A 15 -30.36 27.49 27.85
CA ALA A 15 -29.11 27.31 27.11
C ALA A 15 -28.08 26.46 27.88
N ILE A 16 -27.97 26.66 29.19
CA ILE A 16 -27.07 25.89 30.06
C ILE A 16 -27.52 24.42 30.14
N THR A 17 -28.81 24.15 30.32
CA THR A 17 -29.32 22.77 30.38
C THR A 17 -29.16 22.05 29.04
N LEU A 18 -29.38 22.72 27.91
CA LEU A 18 -29.16 22.15 26.58
C LEU A 18 -27.68 21.80 26.37
N THR A 19 -26.78 22.71 26.73
CA THR A 19 -25.32 22.50 26.62
C THR A 19 -24.86 21.35 27.52
N LEU A 20 -25.35 21.29 28.77
CA LEU A 20 -24.99 20.25 29.74
C LEU A 20 -25.41 18.85 29.26
N VAL A 21 -26.63 18.71 28.75
CA VAL A 21 -27.14 17.43 28.19
C VAL A 21 -26.30 16.99 26.99
N THR A 22 -25.96 17.93 26.11
CA THR A 22 -25.14 17.64 24.92
C THR A 22 -23.72 17.21 25.31
N PHE A 23 -23.14 17.84 26.35
CA PHE A 23 -21.83 17.49 26.86
C PHE A 23 -21.80 16.10 27.53
N ILE A 24 -22.79 15.79 28.38
CA ILE A 24 -22.95 14.47 29.00
C ILE A 24 -23.16 13.38 27.93
N GLY A 25 -24.00 13.66 26.93
CA GLY A 25 -24.25 12.77 25.81
C GLY A 25 -23.00 12.45 24.99
N SER A 26 -22.21 13.49 24.68
CA SER A 26 -20.94 13.35 23.97
C SER A 26 -19.93 12.54 24.79
N GLY A 27 -19.85 12.79 26.09
CA GLY A 27 -19.00 12.02 27.00
C GLY A 27 -19.37 10.54 27.08
N PHE A 28 -20.67 10.22 27.12
CA PHE A 28 -21.14 8.83 27.09
C PHE A 28 -20.78 8.12 25.77
N LEU A 29 -20.92 8.82 24.64
CA LEU A 29 -20.56 8.29 23.32
C LEU A 29 -19.06 8.01 23.22
N VAL A 30 -18.22 8.95 23.65
CA VAL A 30 -16.75 8.77 23.69
C VAL A 30 -16.36 7.60 24.58
N ASN A 31 -16.94 7.49 25.78
CA ASN A 31 -16.66 6.38 26.70
C ASN A 31 -17.04 5.02 26.10
N ASN A 32 -18.17 4.94 25.40
CA ASN A 32 -18.59 3.68 24.77
C ASN A 32 -17.75 3.33 23.54
N GLN A 33 -17.26 4.34 22.81
CA GLN A 33 -16.30 4.15 21.73
C GLN A 33 -14.94 3.66 22.25
N LEU A 34 -14.45 4.19 23.37
CA LEU A 34 -13.21 3.72 23.99
C LEU A 34 -13.29 2.23 24.38
N LYS A 35 -14.38 1.81 25.02
CA LYS A 35 -14.63 0.39 25.34
C LYS A 35 -14.73 -0.52 24.11
N SER A 36 -15.27 0.00 23.02
CA SER A 36 -15.35 -0.73 21.75
C SER A 36 -13.98 -0.84 21.08
N GLY A 37 -13.17 0.22 21.16
CA GLY A 37 -11.78 0.25 20.73
C GLY A 37 -10.89 -0.73 21.50
N GLU A 38 -11.10 -0.90 22.80
CA GLU A 38 -10.41 -1.93 23.60
C GLU A 38 -10.77 -3.35 23.15
N ARG A 39 -12.06 -3.63 22.90
CA ARG A 39 -12.50 -4.93 22.35
C ARG A 39 -11.93 -5.21 20.97
N TYR A 40 -11.88 -4.20 20.10
CA TYR A 40 -11.28 -4.31 18.77
C TYR A 40 -9.77 -4.56 18.83
N ARG A 41 -9.05 -3.87 19.73
CA ARG A 41 -7.61 -4.13 19.97
C ARG A 41 -7.36 -5.52 20.50
N ALA A 42 -8.19 -6.01 21.44
CA ALA A 42 -8.07 -7.37 21.95
C ALA A 42 -8.30 -8.40 20.84
N PHE A 43 -9.32 -8.19 19.99
CA PHE A 43 -9.63 -9.03 18.84
C PHE A 43 -8.47 -9.11 17.84
N ILE A 44 -7.87 -7.98 17.44
CA ILE A 44 -6.71 -7.99 16.53
C ILE A 44 -5.49 -8.66 17.18
N ASN A 45 -5.17 -8.29 18.42
CA ASN A 45 -3.93 -8.73 19.05
C ASN A 45 -3.94 -10.21 19.45
N SER A 46 -5.12 -10.79 19.67
CA SER A 46 -5.28 -12.19 20.09
C SER A 46 -5.90 -13.04 18.98
N ASP A 47 -7.12 -12.73 18.55
CA ASP A 47 -7.84 -13.61 17.62
C ASP A 47 -7.18 -13.58 16.23
N ASP A 48 -7.02 -12.42 15.61
CA ASP A 48 -6.47 -12.33 14.26
C ASP A 48 -5.02 -12.85 14.20
N ARG A 49 -4.18 -12.36 15.12
CA ARG A 49 -2.77 -12.78 15.22
C ARG A 49 -2.62 -14.27 15.54
N GLY A 50 -3.45 -14.85 16.40
CA GLY A 50 -3.44 -16.28 16.70
C GLY A 50 -3.79 -17.14 15.49
N THR A 51 -4.73 -16.68 14.65
CA THR A 51 -5.11 -17.35 13.40
C THR A 51 -3.98 -17.33 12.38
N ILE A 52 -3.29 -16.19 12.25
CA ILE A 52 -2.09 -16.06 11.39
C ILE A 52 -0.99 -17.03 11.84
N MET A 53 -0.76 -17.17 13.15
CA MET A 53 0.25 -18.11 13.64
C MET A 53 -0.10 -19.56 13.27
N LEU A 54 -1.37 -19.97 13.38
CA LEU A 54 -1.82 -21.30 12.93
C LEU A 54 -1.57 -21.53 11.44
N ALA A 55 -1.88 -20.54 10.59
CA ALA A 55 -1.60 -20.61 9.15
C ALA A 55 -0.10 -20.76 8.87
N ARG A 56 0.75 -20.02 9.60
CA ARG A 56 2.22 -20.13 9.50
C ARG A 56 2.74 -21.50 9.94
N ILE A 57 2.12 -22.13 10.94
CA ILE A 57 2.48 -23.50 11.32
C ILE A 57 2.17 -24.46 10.16
N SER A 58 0.98 -24.38 9.58
CA SER A 58 0.59 -25.22 8.44
C SER A 58 1.55 -25.05 7.25
N ASP A 59 1.90 -23.81 6.91
CA ASP A 59 2.87 -23.49 5.86
C ASP A 59 4.27 -24.07 6.15
N LYS A 60 4.74 -23.94 7.39
CA LYS A 60 6.04 -24.50 7.79
C LYS A 60 6.06 -26.03 7.79
N LEU A 61 4.96 -26.68 8.15
CA LEU A 61 4.86 -28.14 8.04
C LEU A 61 4.93 -28.61 6.59
N ASN A 62 4.23 -27.93 5.68
CA ASN A 62 4.32 -28.23 4.24
C ASN A 62 5.73 -27.97 3.70
N ALA A 63 6.40 -26.91 4.15
CA ALA A 63 7.79 -26.63 3.79
C ALA A 63 8.76 -27.72 4.29
N LEU A 64 8.55 -28.24 5.51
CA LEU A 64 9.35 -29.35 6.07
C LEU A 64 9.12 -30.66 5.32
N LEU A 65 7.87 -30.95 4.95
CA LEU A 65 7.54 -32.11 4.09
C LEU A 65 8.22 -32.00 2.73
N TYR A 66 8.18 -30.83 2.10
CA TYR A 66 8.89 -30.62 0.82
C TYR A 66 10.40 -30.74 0.99
N ALA A 67 10.96 -30.16 2.05
CA ALA A 67 12.39 -30.14 2.29
C ALA A 67 12.94 -31.53 2.67
N SER A 68 12.14 -32.42 3.28
CA SER A 68 12.55 -33.80 3.56
C SER A 68 12.81 -34.59 2.27
N HIS A 69 11.98 -34.40 1.24
CA HIS A 69 12.19 -34.97 -0.10
C HIS A 69 13.36 -34.31 -0.83
N LEU A 70 13.48 -32.99 -0.74
CA LEU A 70 14.62 -32.26 -1.32
C LEU A 70 15.97 -32.74 -0.75
N LEU A 71 16.03 -33.06 0.55
CA LEU A 71 17.21 -33.64 1.19
C LEU A 71 17.58 -35.01 0.63
N ILE A 72 16.60 -35.82 0.22
CA ILE A 72 16.84 -37.11 -0.43
C ILE A 72 17.41 -36.90 -1.83
N ASP A 73 16.79 -36.01 -2.62
CA ASP A 73 17.20 -35.76 -4.01
C ASP A 73 18.58 -35.10 -4.11
N GLN A 74 18.91 -34.24 -3.14
CA GLN A 74 20.19 -33.53 -3.09
C GLN A 74 21.22 -34.17 -2.16
N ALA A 75 21.00 -35.41 -1.69
CA ALA A 75 21.87 -36.04 -0.70
C ALA A 75 23.36 -36.10 -1.12
N ASN A 76 23.64 -36.21 -2.43
CA ASN A 76 24.98 -36.25 -2.99
C ASN A 76 25.45 -34.91 -3.61
N SER A 77 24.68 -33.84 -3.40
CA SER A 77 24.96 -32.52 -3.96
C SER A 77 25.94 -31.73 -3.08
N PRO A 78 26.83 -30.89 -3.67
CA PRO A 78 27.68 -29.98 -2.92
C PRO A 78 26.89 -29.01 -2.00
N PHE A 79 25.61 -28.79 -2.29
CA PHE A 79 24.73 -27.87 -1.57
C PHE A 79 24.00 -28.49 -0.38
N VAL A 80 24.16 -29.80 -0.12
CA VAL A 80 23.40 -30.53 0.90
C VAL A 80 23.54 -29.91 2.30
N GLY A 81 24.71 -29.35 2.64
CA GLY A 81 24.94 -28.69 3.93
C GLY A 81 24.08 -27.44 4.15
N GLU A 82 23.82 -26.68 3.09
CA GLU A 82 22.93 -25.51 3.15
C GLU A 82 21.46 -25.94 3.31
N VAL A 83 21.06 -27.00 2.59
CA VAL A 83 19.72 -27.59 2.72
C VAL A 83 19.49 -28.13 4.14
N VAL A 84 20.47 -28.83 4.73
CA VAL A 84 20.42 -29.31 6.12
C VAL A 84 20.29 -28.16 7.11
N THR A 85 21.07 -27.08 6.93
CA THR A 85 21.02 -25.89 7.80
C THR A 85 19.65 -25.23 7.76
N ARG A 86 19.09 -25.06 6.55
CA ARG A 86 17.73 -24.52 6.37
C ARG A 86 16.68 -25.44 6.98
N PHE A 87 16.78 -26.75 6.76
CA PHE A 87 15.86 -27.75 7.30
C PHE A 87 15.82 -27.72 8.84
N GLN A 88 16.97 -27.73 9.50
CA GLN A 88 17.07 -27.62 10.96
C GLN A 88 16.51 -26.28 11.48
N LYS A 89 16.72 -25.18 10.74
CA LYS A 89 16.15 -23.87 11.07
C LYS A 89 14.63 -23.89 10.99
N ASP A 90 14.06 -24.51 9.95
CA ASP A 90 12.61 -24.63 9.78
C ASP A 90 11.98 -25.54 10.85
N MET A 91 12.66 -26.62 11.27
CA MET A 91 12.21 -27.46 12.39
C MET A 91 12.11 -26.68 13.70
N ARG A 92 13.16 -25.93 14.07
CA ARG A 92 13.14 -25.08 15.26
C ARG A 92 12.10 -23.97 15.15
N GLY A 93 12.06 -23.30 14.00
CA GLY A 93 11.13 -22.21 13.76
C GLY A 93 9.67 -22.64 13.86
N THR A 94 9.31 -23.86 13.44
CA THR A 94 7.96 -24.38 13.59
C THR A 94 7.56 -24.51 15.06
N ARG A 95 8.47 -25.01 15.91
CA ARG A 95 8.26 -25.13 17.36
C ARG A 95 8.09 -23.77 18.03
N ASP A 96 8.90 -22.78 17.63
CA ASP A 96 8.80 -21.41 18.13
C ASP A 96 7.45 -20.78 17.78
N ILE A 97 6.93 -21.05 16.59
CA ILE A 97 5.61 -20.53 16.18
C ILE A 97 4.48 -21.17 17.00
N PHE A 98 4.56 -22.47 17.33
CA PHE A 98 3.60 -23.08 18.26
C PHE A 98 3.59 -22.38 19.62
N ALA A 99 4.76 -22.09 20.18
CA ALA A 99 4.88 -21.38 21.45
C ALA A 99 4.38 -19.92 21.34
N GLU A 100 4.66 -19.24 20.24
CA GLU A 100 4.15 -17.89 19.99
C GLU A 100 2.62 -17.89 19.85
N ALA A 101 2.04 -18.86 19.12
CA ALA A 101 0.60 -19.02 18.97
C ALA A 101 -0.11 -19.18 20.32
N ALA A 102 0.44 -20.03 21.21
CA ALA A 102 -0.04 -20.24 22.57
C ALA A 102 0.07 -18.98 23.45
N ARG A 103 1.12 -18.16 23.25
CA ARG A 103 1.32 -16.90 23.99
C ARG A 103 0.39 -15.79 23.53
N VAL A 104 0.20 -15.67 22.21
CA VAL A 104 -0.64 -14.65 21.57
C VAL A 104 -2.12 -14.89 21.88
N ASP A 105 -2.54 -16.15 21.86
CA ASP A 105 -3.90 -16.53 22.19
C ASP A 105 -3.92 -17.68 23.20
N PRO A 106 -3.96 -17.38 24.51
CA PRO A 106 -3.99 -18.39 25.56
C PRO A 106 -5.16 -19.37 25.46
N ARG A 107 -6.23 -19.02 24.73
CA ARG A 107 -7.37 -19.92 24.47
C ARG A 107 -7.01 -21.07 23.54
N LEU A 108 -5.95 -20.91 22.72
CA LEU A 108 -5.47 -21.96 21.82
C LEU A 108 -4.65 -23.04 22.53
N VAL A 109 -4.15 -22.80 23.75
CA VAL A 109 -3.22 -23.73 24.45
C VAL A 109 -3.77 -25.15 24.49
N SER A 110 -5.02 -25.31 24.93
CA SER A 110 -5.68 -26.63 25.03
C SER A 110 -5.86 -27.34 23.67
N THR A 111 -5.88 -26.59 22.58
CA THR A 111 -5.98 -27.11 21.21
C THR A 111 -4.59 -27.39 20.61
N LEU A 112 -3.59 -26.57 20.96
CA LEU A 112 -2.24 -26.66 20.43
C LEU A 112 -1.39 -27.72 21.12
N ASP A 113 -1.56 -27.94 22.42
CA ASP A 113 -0.78 -28.93 23.19
C ASP A 113 -0.75 -30.33 22.56
N PRO A 114 -1.90 -30.96 22.18
CA PRO A 114 -1.87 -32.28 21.55
C PRO A 114 -1.21 -32.25 20.16
N LEU A 115 -1.33 -31.14 19.42
CA LEU A 115 -0.70 -30.97 18.12
C LEU A 115 0.82 -30.78 18.25
N LEU A 116 1.28 -30.05 19.26
CA LEU A 116 2.69 -29.88 19.58
C LEU A 116 3.32 -31.21 19.99
N GLY A 117 2.57 -32.07 20.71
CA GLY A 117 2.99 -33.44 21.00
C GLY A 117 3.23 -34.27 19.74
N ARG A 118 2.28 -34.24 18.79
CA ARG A 118 2.41 -34.90 17.48
C ARG A 118 3.53 -34.32 16.64
N TYR A 119 3.71 -32.99 16.66
CA TYR A 119 4.85 -32.34 16.03
C TYR A 119 6.17 -32.83 16.61
N GLY A 120 6.26 -33.06 17.93
CA GLY A 120 7.46 -33.62 18.57
C GLY A 120 7.81 -35.02 18.04
N THR A 121 6.81 -35.87 17.79
CA THR A 121 7.03 -37.19 17.15
C THR A 121 7.50 -37.05 15.70
N PHE A 122 6.87 -36.16 14.93
CA PHE A 122 7.29 -35.86 13.56
C PHE A 122 8.72 -35.29 13.52
N GLU A 123 9.06 -34.38 14.44
CA GLU A 123 10.40 -33.80 14.60
C GLU A 123 11.47 -34.88 14.89
N GLN A 124 11.14 -35.91 15.68
CA GLN A 124 12.03 -37.05 15.91
C GLN A 124 12.26 -37.87 14.64
N GLN A 125 11.24 -38.09 13.82
CA GLN A 125 11.37 -38.76 12.52
C GLN A 125 12.27 -37.95 11.57
N LEU A 126 12.06 -36.63 11.49
CA LEU A 126 12.90 -35.75 10.68
C LEU A 126 14.36 -35.70 11.16
N ASN A 127 14.61 -35.75 12.47
CA ASN A 127 15.97 -35.89 13.00
C ASN A 127 16.60 -37.23 12.62
N SER A 128 15.81 -38.32 12.60
CA SER A 128 16.30 -39.63 12.16
C SER A 128 16.65 -39.65 10.66
N LEU A 129 15.97 -38.83 9.84
CA LEU A 129 16.29 -38.59 8.43
C LEU A 129 17.70 -37.98 8.29
N LEU A 130 18.01 -36.96 9.09
CA LEU A 130 19.34 -36.32 9.11
C LEU A 130 20.45 -37.30 9.52
N ILE A 131 20.16 -38.20 10.48
CA ILE A 131 21.11 -39.25 10.89
C ILE A 131 21.34 -40.26 9.75
N ALA A 132 20.31 -40.58 8.96
CA ALA A 132 20.45 -41.47 7.80
C ALA A 132 21.23 -40.80 6.65
N LEU A 133 21.04 -39.49 6.47
CA LEU A 133 21.80 -38.67 5.52
C LEU A 133 23.31 -38.66 5.84
N ASP A 134 23.68 -38.45 7.11
CA ASP A 134 25.07 -38.47 7.57
C ASP A 134 25.75 -39.84 7.31
N LYS A 135 24.96 -40.92 7.34
CA LYS A 135 25.42 -42.28 7.04
C LYS A 135 25.40 -42.64 5.54
N GLY A 136 24.89 -41.76 4.68
CA GLY A 136 24.72 -42.01 3.25
C GLY A 136 23.67 -43.08 2.90
N ASP A 137 22.75 -43.41 3.82
CA ASP A 137 21.74 -44.46 3.64
C ASP A 137 20.45 -43.92 3.03
N ILE A 138 20.46 -43.72 1.72
CA ILE A 138 19.32 -43.15 0.97
C ILE A 138 18.06 -44.03 1.05
N ALA A 139 18.22 -45.36 1.12
CA ALA A 139 17.09 -46.28 1.23
C ALA A 139 16.35 -46.07 2.56
N LYS A 140 17.10 -45.93 3.65
CA LYS A 140 16.54 -45.62 4.96
C LYS A 140 15.98 -44.20 5.04
N MET A 141 16.60 -43.22 4.38
CA MET A 141 16.03 -41.88 4.27
C MET A 141 14.64 -41.90 3.60
N ARG A 142 14.48 -42.62 2.48
CA ARG A 142 13.16 -42.74 1.82
C ARG A 142 12.12 -43.40 2.72
N GLN A 143 12.49 -44.44 3.46
CA GLN A 143 11.59 -45.12 4.39
C GLN A 143 11.14 -44.18 5.52
N ILE A 144 12.07 -43.40 6.08
CA ILE A 144 11.77 -42.41 7.12
C ILE A 144 10.90 -41.28 6.57
N ALA A 145 11.23 -40.75 5.37
CA ALA A 145 10.44 -39.70 4.73
C ALA A 145 8.99 -40.15 4.49
N GLN A 146 8.78 -41.35 3.94
CA GLN A 146 7.44 -41.91 3.74
C GLN A 146 6.64 -42.06 5.04
N ALA A 147 7.28 -42.54 6.12
CA ALA A 147 6.64 -42.63 7.42
C ALA A 147 6.28 -41.24 7.98
N SER A 148 7.20 -40.28 7.83
CA SER A 148 7.01 -38.91 8.28
C SER A 148 5.98 -38.14 7.47
N ASP A 149 5.81 -38.46 6.18
CA ASP A 149 4.82 -37.85 5.29
C ASP A 149 3.41 -38.10 5.83
N GLN A 150 3.12 -39.32 6.28
CA GLN A 150 1.81 -39.64 6.84
C GLN A 150 1.50 -38.78 8.06
N ASP A 151 2.42 -38.70 9.03
CA ASP A 151 2.23 -37.94 10.27
C ASP A 151 2.20 -36.42 10.00
N GLY A 152 3.11 -35.93 9.15
CA GLY A 152 3.22 -34.52 8.80
C GLY A 152 2.02 -34.00 8.00
N VAL A 153 1.51 -34.78 7.03
CA VAL A 153 0.30 -34.42 6.26
C VAL A 153 -0.92 -34.40 7.16
N HIS A 154 -1.12 -35.39 8.03
CA HIS A 154 -2.24 -35.37 8.97
C HIS A 154 -2.16 -34.19 9.93
N LEU A 155 -0.97 -33.85 10.42
CA LEU A 155 -0.77 -32.68 11.27
C LEU A 155 -1.10 -31.38 10.53
N ALA A 156 -0.66 -31.23 9.27
CA ALA A 156 -0.96 -30.08 8.44
C ALA A 156 -2.47 -29.93 8.16
N ILE A 157 -3.17 -31.04 7.90
CA ILE A 157 -4.63 -31.07 7.70
C ILE A 157 -5.37 -30.63 8.97
N ASP A 158 -5.00 -31.16 10.14
CA ASP A 158 -5.69 -30.84 11.39
C ASP A 158 -5.51 -29.36 11.76
N ILE A 159 -4.30 -28.83 11.58
CA ILE A 159 -4.02 -27.40 11.78
C ILE A 159 -4.76 -26.56 10.74
N GLY A 160 -4.83 -27.01 9.49
CA GLY A 160 -5.62 -26.36 8.44
C GLY A 160 -7.11 -26.29 8.80
N ALA A 161 -7.68 -27.38 9.33
CA ALA A 161 -9.09 -27.42 9.76
C ALA A 161 -9.36 -26.48 10.95
N ILE A 162 -8.45 -26.42 11.92
CA ILE A 162 -8.54 -25.46 13.04
C ILE A 162 -8.44 -24.03 12.49
N THR A 163 -7.48 -23.77 11.60
CA THR A 163 -7.28 -22.46 10.95
C THR A 163 -8.55 -22.03 10.20
N GLY A 164 -9.18 -22.92 9.43
CA GLY A 164 -10.43 -22.62 8.73
C GLY A 164 -11.60 -22.27 9.66
N ARG A 165 -11.78 -23.02 10.76
CA ARG A 165 -12.77 -22.68 11.81
C ARG A 165 -12.47 -21.34 12.47
N ARG A 166 -11.19 -21.00 12.60
CA ARG A 166 -10.73 -19.74 13.18
C ARG A 166 -10.91 -18.55 12.25
N ILE A 167 -10.63 -18.70 10.97
CA ILE A 167 -10.89 -17.66 9.95
C ILE A 167 -12.39 -17.32 9.94
N THR A 168 -13.27 -18.32 9.91
CA THR A 168 -14.73 -18.11 9.95
C THR A 168 -15.20 -17.48 11.27
N HIS A 169 -14.58 -17.85 12.41
CA HIS A 169 -14.82 -17.18 13.68
C HIS A 169 -14.38 -15.71 13.67
N VAL A 170 -13.19 -15.40 13.14
CA VAL A 170 -12.65 -14.04 13.02
C VAL A 170 -13.55 -13.21 12.10
N GLU A 171 -13.96 -13.74 10.96
CA GLU A 171 -14.85 -13.04 10.03
C GLU A 171 -16.22 -12.74 10.66
N SER A 172 -16.84 -13.73 11.31
CA SER A 172 -18.12 -13.52 12.01
C SER A 172 -18.01 -12.56 13.20
N ALA A 173 -16.95 -12.66 14.01
CA ALA A 173 -16.71 -11.79 15.15
C ALA A 173 -16.41 -10.34 14.72
N SER A 174 -15.64 -10.16 13.63
CA SER A 174 -15.39 -8.84 13.03
C SER A 174 -16.69 -8.19 12.56
N ASN A 175 -17.53 -8.94 11.84
CA ASN A 175 -18.84 -8.47 11.37
C ASN A 175 -19.78 -8.14 12.54
N GLN A 176 -19.82 -8.95 13.58
CA GLN A 176 -20.60 -8.68 14.80
C GLN A 176 -20.09 -7.42 15.51
N LEU A 177 -18.78 -7.25 15.65
CA LEU A 177 -18.19 -6.09 16.31
C LEU A 177 -18.46 -4.79 15.53
N ALA A 178 -18.38 -4.83 14.20
CA ALA A 178 -18.76 -3.72 13.34
C ALA A 178 -20.27 -3.39 13.46
N HIS A 179 -21.11 -4.43 13.51
CA HIS A 179 -22.55 -4.26 13.71
C HIS A 179 -22.87 -3.63 15.07
N ASP A 180 -22.26 -4.12 16.16
CA ASP A 180 -22.45 -3.64 17.52
C ASP A 180 -22.04 -2.17 17.67
N VAL A 181 -20.92 -1.76 17.06
CA VAL A 181 -20.48 -0.36 17.04
C VAL A 181 -21.51 0.50 16.31
N ASN A 182 -21.94 0.09 15.11
CA ASN A 182 -22.92 0.84 14.31
C ASN A 182 -24.27 0.96 15.02
N VAL A 183 -24.78 -0.13 15.61
CA VAL A 183 -26.04 -0.13 16.37
C VAL A 183 -25.92 0.73 17.61
N SER A 184 -24.80 0.66 18.34
CA SER A 184 -24.60 1.48 19.53
C SER A 184 -24.50 2.97 19.19
N VAL A 185 -23.79 3.34 18.12
CA VAL A 185 -23.70 4.74 17.67
C VAL A 185 -25.09 5.24 17.24
N ARG A 186 -25.81 4.46 16.43
CA ARG A 186 -27.17 4.80 15.99
C ARG A 186 -28.13 5.02 17.16
N ASN A 187 -28.14 4.11 18.14
CA ASN A 187 -29.02 4.22 19.29
C ASN A 187 -28.68 5.42 20.19
N CYS A 188 -27.39 5.73 20.38
CA CYS A 188 -26.97 6.95 21.09
C CYS A 188 -27.39 8.23 20.37
N VAL A 189 -27.23 8.30 19.04
CA VAL A 189 -27.64 9.46 18.24
C VAL A 189 -29.16 9.64 18.29
N ILE A 190 -29.94 8.57 18.11
CA ILE A 190 -31.41 8.63 18.22
C ILE A 190 -31.81 9.11 19.62
N GLY A 191 -31.19 8.58 20.68
CA GLY A 191 -31.45 9.01 22.06
C GLY A 191 -31.18 10.50 22.28
N LEU A 192 -30.07 11.02 21.77
CA LEU A 192 -29.73 12.44 21.87
C LEU A 192 -30.69 13.34 21.12
N VAL A 193 -31.09 12.94 19.90
CA VAL A 193 -32.08 13.68 19.10
C VAL A 193 -33.44 13.71 19.81
N LEU A 194 -33.89 12.58 20.37
CA LEU A 194 -35.14 12.53 21.11
C LEU A 194 -35.12 13.43 22.35
N ILE A 195 -34.02 13.42 23.12
CA ILE A 195 -33.87 14.30 24.29
C ILE A 195 -33.85 15.78 23.87
N GLN A 196 -33.16 16.13 22.78
CA GLN A 196 -33.15 17.49 22.24
C GLN A 196 -34.54 17.95 21.79
N ILE A 197 -35.30 17.09 21.10
CA ILE A 197 -36.69 17.39 20.72
C ILE A 197 -37.56 17.60 21.97
N LEU A 198 -37.40 16.77 23.00
CA LEU A 198 -38.18 16.87 24.24
C LEU A 198 -37.87 18.16 25.01
N ILE A 199 -36.60 18.58 25.06
CA ILE A 199 -36.19 19.85 25.66
C ILE A 199 -36.68 21.03 24.81
N LEU A 200 -36.59 20.96 23.48
CA LEU A 200 -37.11 21.99 22.57
C LEU A 200 -38.63 22.16 22.74
N PHE A 201 -39.36 21.06 22.87
CA PHE A 201 -40.81 21.08 23.09
C PHE A 201 -41.16 21.63 24.49
N ALA A 202 -40.45 21.21 25.53
CA ALA A 202 -40.63 21.72 26.89
C ALA A 202 -40.34 23.23 26.98
N THR A 203 -39.31 23.71 26.30
CA THR A 203 -38.93 25.14 26.26
C THR A 203 -39.92 25.99 25.47
N LEU A 204 -40.47 25.44 24.38
CA LEU A 204 -41.56 26.07 23.62
C LEU A 204 -42.81 26.26 24.49
N LEU A 205 -43.25 25.20 25.19
CA LEU A 205 -44.40 25.25 26.10
C LEU A 205 -44.17 26.21 27.28
N MET A 206 -42.95 26.20 27.83
CA MET A 206 -42.59 27.08 28.93
C MET A 206 -42.56 28.55 28.49
N SER A 207 -41.99 28.86 27.31
CA SER A 207 -41.96 30.20 26.72
C SER A 207 -43.38 30.74 26.45
N GLN A 208 -44.26 29.91 25.87
CA GLN A 208 -45.65 30.29 25.63
C GLN A 208 -46.39 30.70 26.92
N LYS A 209 -46.25 29.92 28.00
CA LYS A 209 -46.94 30.17 29.27
C LYS A 209 -46.31 31.28 30.12
N THR A 210 -44.99 31.41 30.11
CA THR A 210 -44.28 32.32 31.03
C THR A 210 -43.90 33.67 30.43
N ILE A 211 -43.72 33.74 29.10
CA ILE A 211 -43.30 34.95 28.38
C ILE A 211 -44.47 35.47 27.54
N VAL A 212 -44.94 34.70 26.57
CA VAL A 212 -45.83 35.17 25.49
C VAL A 212 -47.23 35.53 25.99
N SER A 213 -47.94 34.61 26.66
CA SER A 213 -49.33 34.87 27.10
C SER A 213 -49.45 36.07 28.06
N PRO A 214 -48.57 36.26 29.06
CA PRO A 214 -48.58 37.45 29.92
C PRO A 214 -48.32 38.75 29.16
N LEU A 215 -47.42 38.74 28.18
CA LEU A 215 -47.08 39.90 27.38
C LEU A 215 -48.25 40.32 26.48
N LEU A 216 -48.98 39.35 25.93
CA LEU A 216 -50.23 39.58 25.20
C LEU A 216 -51.32 40.16 26.13
N ARG A 217 -51.45 39.68 27.37
CA ARG A 217 -52.43 40.23 28.34
C ARG A 217 -52.12 41.67 28.75
N VAL A 218 -50.83 42.02 28.93
CA VAL A 218 -50.41 43.40 29.23
C VAL A 218 -50.60 44.30 28.00
N ARG A 219 -50.31 43.81 26.79
CA ARG A 219 -50.59 44.50 25.52
C ARG A 219 -52.09 44.79 25.36
N ASP A 220 -52.93 43.79 25.54
CA ASP A 220 -54.39 43.92 25.37
C ASP A 220 -54.97 44.93 26.37
N ARG A 221 -54.43 44.96 27.60
CA ARG A 221 -54.82 45.98 28.58
C ARG A 221 -54.33 47.37 28.23
N MET A 222 -53.12 47.50 27.68
CA MET A 222 -52.59 48.78 27.20
C MET A 222 -53.47 49.35 26.08
N LEU A 223 -53.93 48.51 25.15
CA LEU A 223 -54.91 48.89 24.12
C LEU A 223 -56.27 49.29 24.73
N GLY A 224 -56.75 48.54 25.74
CA GLY A 224 -57.99 48.89 26.45
C GLY A 224 -57.93 50.22 27.22
N ILE A 225 -56.77 50.56 27.80
CA ILE A 225 -56.53 51.86 28.46
C ILE A 225 -56.51 53.00 27.43
N ALA A 226 -55.91 52.78 26.26
CA ALA A 226 -55.92 53.76 25.16
C ALA A 226 -57.32 54.02 24.60
N GLU A 227 -58.21 53.02 24.65
CA GLU A 227 -59.62 53.13 24.27
C GLU A 227 -60.51 53.67 25.42
N GLY A 228 -59.92 54.16 26.51
CA GLY A 228 -60.63 54.86 27.58
C GLY A 228 -61.31 53.97 28.62
N ARG A 229 -61.07 52.65 28.59
CA ARG A 229 -61.62 51.68 29.55
C ARG A 229 -60.74 51.60 30.79
N LEU A 230 -60.89 52.57 31.70
CA LEU A 230 -60.01 52.77 32.85
C LEU A 230 -60.42 52.00 34.13
N ASP A 231 -61.55 51.28 34.15
CA ASP A 231 -62.09 50.70 35.39
C ASP A 231 -61.74 49.22 35.61
N GLU A 232 -61.04 48.59 34.66
CA GLU A 232 -60.66 47.18 34.77
C GLU A 232 -59.26 47.03 35.40
N SER A 233 -59.08 46.02 36.25
CA SER A 233 -57.79 45.74 36.91
C SER A 233 -56.70 45.36 35.92
N ILE A 234 -55.48 45.87 36.10
CA ILE A 234 -54.34 45.45 35.28
C ILE A 234 -53.89 44.03 35.64
N PRO A 235 -53.87 43.10 34.68
CA PRO A 235 -53.36 41.76 34.91
C PRO A 235 -51.85 41.81 35.18
N CYS A 236 -51.34 40.83 35.94
CA CYS A 236 -49.90 40.61 36.19
C CYS A 236 -49.18 41.58 37.13
N LEU A 237 -49.90 42.36 37.95
CA LEU A 237 -49.32 43.29 38.95
C LEU A 237 -48.42 42.65 40.01
N GLU A 238 -48.72 41.41 40.43
CA GLU A 238 -47.97 40.70 41.47
C GLU A 238 -46.69 40.00 40.96
N ARG A 239 -46.34 40.17 39.67
CA ARG A 239 -45.11 39.57 39.12
C ARG A 239 -43.87 40.41 39.46
N GLY A 240 -42.75 39.72 39.66
CA GLY A 240 -41.44 40.30 39.95
C GLY A 240 -40.47 40.34 38.77
N ASP A 241 -40.95 40.00 37.57
CA ASP A 241 -40.17 40.01 36.33
C ASP A 241 -40.54 41.21 35.43
N GLU A 242 -39.90 41.33 34.26
CA GLU A 242 -40.00 42.50 33.39
C GLU A 242 -41.45 42.77 32.94
N VAL A 243 -42.30 41.74 32.85
CA VAL A 243 -43.74 41.90 32.56
C VAL A 243 -44.50 42.51 33.75
N GLY A 244 -44.09 42.17 34.98
CA GLY A 244 -44.61 42.79 36.20
C GLY A 244 -44.19 44.25 36.33
N ASP A 245 -42.97 44.59 35.93
CA ASP A 245 -42.51 45.98 35.90
C ASP A 245 -43.29 46.80 34.86
N MET A 246 -43.59 46.21 33.69
CA MET A 246 -44.51 46.81 32.71
C MET A 246 -45.94 46.96 33.25
N ALA A 247 -46.47 45.97 33.98
CA ALA A 247 -47.80 46.04 34.59
C ALA A 247 -47.89 47.11 35.71
N LYS A 248 -46.83 47.28 36.51
CA LYS A 248 -46.72 48.35 37.53
C LYS A 248 -46.60 49.73 36.90
N ALA A 249 -45.83 49.86 35.82
CA ALA A 249 -45.77 51.09 35.04
C ALA A 249 -47.15 51.42 34.43
N LEU A 250 -47.83 50.41 33.87
CA LEU A 250 -49.18 50.56 33.33
C LEU A 250 -50.21 50.94 34.41
N SER A 251 -50.05 50.46 35.65
CA SER A 251 -50.92 50.82 36.80
C SER A 251 -50.69 52.24 37.29
N THR A 252 -49.45 52.70 37.22
CA THR A 252 -49.11 54.10 37.48
C THR A 252 -49.73 55.01 36.40
N ILE A 253 -49.73 54.58 35.14
CA ILE A 253 -50.36 55.28 34.01
C ILE A 253 -51.90 55.26 34.13
N GLN A 254 -52.51 54.11 34.45
CA GLN A 254 -53.96 53.99 34.65
C GLN A 254 -54.43 54.84 35.85
N GLY A 255 -53.71 54.81 36.97
CA GLY A 255 -54.01 55.64 38.15
C GLY A 255 -53.78 57.13 37.89
N GLY A 256 -52.80 57.48 37.04
CA GLY A 256 -52.59 58.83 36.53
C GLY A 256 -53.72 59.30 35.63
N LEU A 257 -54.23 58.44 34.74
CA LEU A 257 -55.34 58.73 33.83
C LEU A 257 -56.71 58.77 34.55
N GLN A 258 -56.92 57.97 35.59
CA GLN A 258 -58.10 58.07 36.47
C GLN A 258 -58.11 59.36 37.29
N ARG A 259 -56.94 59.87 37.72
CA ARG A 259 -56.81 61.19 38.36
C ARG A 259 -56.89 62.34 37.36
N ALA A 260 -56.41 62.14 36.13
CA ALA A 260 -56.48 63.13 35.04
C ALA A 260 -57.90 63.33 34.46
N LYS A 261 -58.85 62.42 34.73
CA LYS A 261 -60.26 62.59 34.34
C LYS A 261 -61.10 63.41 35.35
N VAL A 262 -60.56 63.71 36.54
CA VAL A 262 -61.24 64.52 37.58
C VAL A 262 -60.53 65.86 37.86
N LEU A 263 -59.31 66.08 37.35
CA LEU A 263 -58.52 67.30 37.58
C LEU A 263 -58.07 68.02 36.29
N ALA A 264 -58.85 67.90 35.21
CA ALA A 264 -58.58 68.59 33.93
C ALA A 264 -59.51 69.80 33.66
N ALA A 265 -60.23 70.31 34.68
CA ALA A 265 -61.12 71.46 34.52
C ALA A 265 -60.84 72.63 35.47
N GLU A 266 -60.00 72.50 36.50
CA GLU A 266 -59.75 73.58 37.46
C GLU A 266 -58.26 73.68 37.80
N GLN A 267 -57.66 74.78 37.33
CA GLN A 267 -56.43 75.36 37.85
C GLN A 267 -55.10 74.67 37.48
N ALA A 268 -54.57 75.07 36.33
CA ALA A 268 -53.15 75.44 36.24
C ALA A 268 -53.01 76.89 35.72
N ALA A 269 -53.96 77.75 36.07
CA ALA A 269 -53.91 79.21 35.94
C ALA A 269 -53.22 79.84 37.17
N GLU A 270 -52.08 79.28 37.56
CA GLU A 270 -51.16 79.83 38.56
C GLU A 270 -49.71 79.64 38.07
N ARG A 271 -49.48 79.96 36.79
CA ARG A 271 -48.13 80.09 36.21
C ARG A 271 -47.81 81.54 35.87
N GLU A 272 -48.46 82.48 36.54
CA GLU A 272 -48.30 83.92 36.28
C GLU A 272 -47.23 84.59 37.18
N ALA A 273 -46.72 83.90 38.20
CA ALA A 273 -45.64 84.43 39.05
C ALA A 273 -44.20 83.99 38.67
N VAL A 274 -44.04 83.17 37.62
CA VAL A 274 -42.70 82.79 37.06
C VAL A 274 -42.52 83.30 35.62
N ALA A 275 -43.56 83.93 35.03
CA ALA A 275 -43.56 84.35 33.62
C ALA A 275 -42.59 85.50 33.31
N LYS A 276 -42.18 86.29 34.30
CA LYS A 276 -41.32 87.46 34.08
C LYS A 276 -39.81 87.17 34.12
N GLU A 277 -39.40 86.03 34.69
CA GLU A 277 -38.01 85.52 34.59
C GLU A 277 -37.84 84.56 33.40
N ARG A 278 -38.95 83.96 32.93
CA ARG A 278 -38.97 83.07 31.76
C ARG A 278 -38.74 83.80 30.44
N ALA A 279 -39.07 85.08 30.29
CA ALA A 279 -38.95 85.76 29.00
C ALA A 279 -37.48 86.03 28.57
N GLU A 280 -36.62 86.43 29.52
CA GLU A 280 -35.19 86.68 29.23
C GLU A 280 -34.37 85.37 29.15
N ASN A 281 -34.73 84.35 29.94
CA ASN A 281 -34.15 83.01 29.79
C ASN A 281 -34.72 82.25 28.59
N ALA A 282 -35.97 82.49 28.15
CA ALA A 282 -36.56 81.80 26.99
C ALA A 282 -35.90 82.22 25.67
N GLU A 283 -35.45 83.46 25.48
CA GLU A 283 -34.73 83.82 24.26
C GLU A 283 -33.30 83.28 24.20
N ARG A 284 -32.64 83.09 25.37
CA ARG A 284 -31.33 82.44 25.45
C ARG A 284 -31.46 80.92 25.30
N VAL A 285 -32.39 80.31 26.04
CA VAL A 285 -32.68 78.87 25.99
C VAL A 285 -33.31 78.47 24.66
N ALA A 286 -34.11 79.31 23.99
CA ALA A 286 -34.63 79.02 22.64
C ALA A 286 -33.53 79.08 21.58
N ARG A 287 -32.59 80.03 21.66
CA ARG A 287 -31.40 80.05 20.78
C ARG A 287 -30.50 78.84 21.04
N GLU A 288 -30.27 78.49 22.31
CA GLU A 288 -29.49 77.30 22.68
C GLU A 288 -30.18 75.97 22.30
N LEU A 289 -31.51 75.87 22.44
CA LEU A 289 -32.31 74.72 22.00
C LEU A 289 -32.38 74.61 20.48
N GLU A 290 -32.44 75.73 19.76
CA GLU A 290 -32.46 75.71 18.30
C GLU A 290 -31.09 75.34 17.74
N GLU A 291 -29.99 75.79 18.37
CA GLU A 291 -28.62 75.37 18.07
C GLU A 291 -28.36 73.89 18.43
N GLU A 292 -28.82 73.42 19.60
CA GLU A 292 -28.76 72.00 19.97
C GLU A 292 -29.67 71.13 19.09
N SER A 293 -30.86 71.60 18.74
CA SER A 293 -31.79 70.89 17.86
C SER A 293 -31.20 70.75 16.45
N ARG A 294 -30.52 71.77 15.92
CA ARG A 294 -29.77 71.66 14.66
C ARG A 294 -28.66 70.62 14.73
N ALA A 295 -27.91 70.56 15.85
CA ALA A 295 -26.86 69.56 16.05
C ALA A 295 -27.41 68.13 16.16
N VAL A 296 -28.47 67.95 16.95
CA VAL A 296 -29.18 66.66 17.10
C VAL A 296 -29.78 66.22 15.78
N GLU A 297 -30.37 67.12 15.01
CA GLU A 297 -30.93 66.81 13.69
C GLU A 297 -29.85 66.45 12.67
N ALA A 298 -28.69 67.13 12.69
CA ALA A 298 -27.55 66.81 11.84
C ALA A 298 -26.96 65.42 12.14
N ILE A 299 -26.87 65.05 13.42
CA ILE A 299 -26.45 63.71 13.85
C ILE A 299 -27.54 62.68 13.53
N ARG A 300 -28.82 62.99 13.75
CA ARG A 300 -29.94 62.10 13.40
C ARG A 300 -29.90 61.75 11.91
N LYS A 301 -29.69 62.75 11.05
CA LYS A 301 -29.52 62.54 9.61
C LYS A 301 -28.30 61.67 9.30
N GLY A 302 -27.17 61.91 9.95
CA GLY A 302 -25.97 61.09 9.78
C GLY A 302 -26.13 59.65 10.26
N LEU A 303 -26.80 59.42 11.39
CA LEU A 303 -27.13 58.07 11.87
C LEU A 303 -28.15 57.37 10.96
N SER A 304 -29.11 58.12 10.39
CA SER A 304 -30.02 57.60 9.37
C SER A 304 -29.27 57.20 8.10
N ALA A 305 -28.33 58.03 7.65
CA ALA A 305 -27.46 57.75 6.52
C ALA A 305 -26.63 56.46 6.77
N ALA A 306 -26.01 56.30 7.95
CA ALA A 306 -25.33 55.06 8.31
C ALA A 306 -26.25 53.83 8.39
N ALA A 307 -27.48 54.00 8.88
CA ALA A 307 -28.47 52.92 8.91
C ALA A 307 -28.89 52.47 7.49
N GLU A 308 -28.82 53.38 6.52
CA GLU A 308 -29.02 53.12 5.09
C GLU A 308 -27.74 52.68 4.37
N GLY A 309 -26.61 52.60 5.09
CA GLY A 309 -25.31 52.16 4.56
C GLY A 309 -24.43 53.29 4.02
N ASP A 310 -24.86 54.55 4.07
CA ASP A 310 -24.04 55.68 3.60
C ASP A 310 -23.02 56.13 4.66
N LEU A 311 -21.78 55.69 4.49
CA LEU A 311 -20.64 56.07 5.34
C LEU A 311 -19.87 57.28 4.79
N VAL A 312 -20.25 57.81 3.62
CA VAL A 312 -19.65 59.01 3.01
C VAL A 312 -20.25 60.29 3.62
N TYR A 313 -21.41 60.21 4.27
CA TYR A 313 -22.04 61.36 4.92
C TYR A 313 -21.10 62.05 5.92
N ARG A 314 -21.05 63.38 5.86
CA ARG A 314 -20.32 64.23 6.81
C ARG A 314 -21.22 65.34 7.30
N ILE A 315 -21.11 65.70 8.58
CA ILE A 315 -21.80 66.86 9.14
C ILE A 315 -21.05 68.11 8.69
N ASP A 316 -21.58 68.82 7.69
CA ASP A 316 -20.95 70.05 7.17
C ASP A 316 -21.52 71.35 7.77
N VAL A 317 -22.72 71.28 8.35
CA VAL A 317 -23.35 72.43 9.03
C VAL A 317 -22.46 72.98 10.16
N ALA A 318 -22.40 74.32 10.26
CA ALA A 318 -21.66 75.02 11.29
C ALA A 318 -22.35 74.85 12.65
N LEU A 319 -21.69 74.17 13.58
CA LEU A 319 -22.16 73.98 14.95
C LEU A 319 -21.50 74.98 15.91
N PRO A 320 -22.14 75.32 17.03
CA PRO A 320 -21.55 76.16 18.08
C PRO A 320 -20.25 75.55 18.62
N GLN A 321 -19.32 76.40 19.10
CA GLN A 321 -17.98 76.00 19.54
C GLN A 321 -17.99 74.84 20.57
N ARG A 322 -19.01 74.78 21.44
CA ARG A 322 -19.18 73.69 22.43
C ARG A 322 -19.52 72.32 21.82
N LEU A 323 -20.08 72.28 20.61
CA LEU A 323 -20.51 71.06 19.89
C LEU A 323 -19.60 70.71 18.70
N GLN A 324 -18.57 71.52 18.42
CA GLN A 324 -17.60 71.26 17.34
C GLN A 324 -16.87 69.93 17.54
N VAL A 325 -16.50 69.60 18.79
CA VAL A 325 -15.88 68.31 19.12
C VAL A 325 -16.80 67.14 18.72
N MET A 326 -18.10 67.26 18.95
CA MET A 326 -19.07 66.21 18.58
C MET A 326 -19.19 66.03 17.06
N LYS A 327 -19.12 67.12 16.28
CA LYS A 327 -19.04 67.05 14.80
C LYS A 327 -17.76 66.35 14.35
N THR A 328 -16.61 66.72 14.93
CA THR A 328 -15.32 66.11 14.61
C THR A 328 -15.32 64.62 14.94
N ASP A 329 -15.70 64.23 16.17
CA ASP A 329 -15.75 62.83 16.59
C ASP A 329 -16.71 62.00 15.72
N PHE A 330 -17.86 62.57 15.33
CA PHE A 330 -18.79 61.92 14.40
C PHE A 330 -18.16 61.69 13.02
N ASN A 331 -17.57 62.73 12.43
CA ASN A 331 -16.96 62.63 11.10
C ASN A 331 -15.75 61.69 11.13
N ASP A 332 -14.92 61.73 12.17
CA ASP A 332 -13.77 60.85 12.36
C ASP A 332 -14.20 59.38 12.54
N ALA A 333 -15.31 59.13 13.23
CA ALA A 333 -15.87 57.78 13.36
C ALA A 333 -16.36 57.24 12.00
N PHE A 334 -17.06 58.06 11.21
CA PHE A 334 -17.52 57.68 9.87
C PHE A 334 -16.34 57.48 8.91
N GLU A 335 -15.31 58.30 9.00
CA GLU A 335 -14.07 58.15 8.24
C GLU A 335 -13.37 56.82 8.55
N ARG A 336 -13.20 56.49 9.84
CA ARG A 336 -12.60 55.21 10.25
C ARG A 336 -13.43 54.00 9.82
N LEU A 337 -14.76 54.09 9.89
CA LEU A 337 -15.66 53.04 9.41
C LEU A 337 -15.52 52.87 7.90
N ASN A 338 -15.54 53.97 7.14
CA ASN A 338 -15.34 53.97 5.69
C ASN A 338 -14.00 53.29 5.32
N GLN A 339 -12.89 53.75 5.90
CA GLN A 339 -11.56 53.15 5.70
C GLN A 339 -11.54 51.66 6.02
N THR A 340 -12.14 51.26 7.14
CA THR A 340 -12.20 49.85 7.56
C THR A 340 -12.97 49.00 6.55
N PHE A 341 -14.15 49.44 6.13
CA PHE A 341 -14.96 48.71 5.16
C PHE A 341 -14.34 48.69 3.75
N SER A 342 -13.61 49.73 3.35
CA SER A 342 -12.84 49.75 2.10
C SER A 342 -11.71 48.72 2.11
N VAL A 343 -10.98 48.60 3.22
CA VAL A 343 -9.95 47.55 3.38
C VAL A 343 -10.58 46.15 3.36
N ILE A 344 -11.75 45.97 3.98
CA ILE A 344 -12.49 44.70 3.92
C ILE A 344 -12.91 44.40 2.48
N GLN A 345 -13.44 45.38 1.74
CA GLN A 345 -13.83 45.21 0.34
C GLN A 345 -12.66 44.75 -0.53
N GLN A 346 -11.51 45.40 -0.41
CA GLN A 346 -10.29 45.03 -1.11
C GLN A 346 -9.83 43.62 -0.74
N SER A 347 -9.87 43.27 0.55
CA SER A 347 -9.52 41.94 1.04
C SER A 347 -10.44 40.86 0.46
N VAL A 348 -11.75 41.12 0.36
CA VAL A 348 -12.72 40.21 -0.26
C VAL A 348 -12.46 40.01 -1.74
N MET A 349 -12.10 41.07 -2.46
CA MET A 349 -11.71 40.96 -3.89
C MET A 349 -10.42 40.14 -4.05
N ALA A 350 -9.42 40.37 -3.20
CA ALA A 350 -8.18 39.61 -3.19
C ALA A 350 -8.42 38.12 -2.89
N ILE A 351 -9.28 37.80 -1.92
CA ILE A 351 -9.68 36.42 -1.63
C ILE A 351 -10.35 35.79 -2.85
N GLY A 352 -11.29 36.48 -3.50
CA GLY A 352 -11.97 35.97 -4.70
C GLY A 352 -11.02 35.71 -5.87
N SER A 353 -10.03 36.57 -6.08
CA SER A 353 -8.98 36.33 -7.08
C SER A 353 -8.13 35.12 -6.71
N GLY A 354 -7.69 35.04 -5.45
CA GLY A 354 -6.87 33.93 -4.96
C GLY A 354 -7.59 32.58 -5.02
N THR A 355 -8.87 32.51 -4.67
CA THR A 355 -9.66 31.28 -4.80
C THR A 355 -9.84 30.86 -6.25
N GLY A 356 -9.96 31.83 -7.18
CA GLY A 356 -9.97 31.57 -8.63
C GLY A 356 -8.67 30.94 -9.13
N GLU A 357 -7.52 31.49 -8.74
CA GLU A 357 -6.20 30.94 -9.10
C GLU A 357 -5.99 29.53 -8.53
N ILE A 358 -6.34 29.32 -7.25
CA ILE A 358 -6.24 28.00 -6.62
C ILE A 358 -7.18 27.00 -7.31
N SER A 359 -8.39 27.42 -7.72
CA SER A 359 -9.32 26.55 -8.45
C SER A 359 -8.73 26.06 -9.77
N VAL A 360 -8.10 26.94 -10.53
CA VAL A 360 -7.40 26.57 -11.78
C VAL A 360 -6.24 25.60 -11.49
N ALA A 361 -5.44 25.88 -10.46
CA ALA A 361 -4.33 25.00 -10.06
C ALA A 361 -4.81 23.62 -9.60
N SER A 362 -5.92 23.55 -8.84
CA SER A 362 -6.54 22.29 -8.42
C SER A 362 -7.07 21.48 -9.61
N ASN A 363 -7.68 22.13 -10.60
CA ASN A 363 -8.13 21.46 -11.83
C ASN A 363 -6.96 20.91 -12.66
N ASP A 364 -5.85 21.66 -12.78
CA ASP A 364 -4.65 21.17 -13.46
C ASP A 364 -4.04 19.97 -12.71
N MET A 365 -3.97 20.06 -11.38
CA MET A 365 -3.50 18.96 -10.52
C MET A 365 -4.39 17.71 -10.67
N SER A 366 -5.72 17.88 -10.76
CA SER A 366 -6.66 16.80 -11.04
C SER A 366 -6.32 16.08 -12.34
N ARG A 367 -6.19 16.83 -13.45
CA ARG A 367 -5.88 16.27 -14.77
C ARG A 367 -4.52 15.57 -14.79
N ARG A 368 -3.51 16.13 -14.13
CA ARG A 368 -2.18 15.51 -13.98
C ARG A 368 -2.22 14.23 -13.15
N THR A 369 -3.03 14.21 -12.09
CA THR A 369 -3.22 13.02 -11.24
C THR A 369 -3.90 11.89 -12.02
N GLU A 370 -4.91 12.20 -12.83
CA GLU A 370 -5.55 11.23 -13.73
C GLU A 370 -4.57 10.68 -14.78
N GLN A 371 -3.80 11.56 -15.42
CA GLN A 371 -2.79 11.15 -16.41
C GLN A 371 -1.69 10.30 -15.77
N GLN A 372 -1.30 10.64 -14.54
CA GLN A 372 -0.33 9.86 -13.76
C GLN A 372 -0.89 8.48 -13.41
N ALA A 373 -2.15 8.38 -13.00
CA ALA A 373 -2.82 7.11 -12.73
C ALA A 373 -2.82 6.20 -13.98
N ALA A 374 -3.18 6.74 -15.15
CA ALA A 374 -3.14 6.01 -16.41
C ALA A 374 -1.70 5.54 -16.78
N SER A 375 -0.71 6.39 -16.55
CA SER A 375 0.71 6.06 -16.81
C SER A 375 1.21 4.96 -15.88
N ILE A 376 0.77 4.96 -14.61
CA ILE A 376 1.08 3.91 -13.64
C ILE A 376 0.44 2.58 -14.06
N GLU A 377 -0.83 2.59 -14.47
CA GLU A 377 -1.53 1.38 -14.93
C GLU A 377 -0.83 0.75 -16.14
N GLN A 378 -0.43 1.58 -17.12
CA GLN A 378 0.36 1.13 -18.28
C GLN A 378 1.74 0.59 -17.87
N SER A 379 2.39 1.23 -16.91
CA SER A 379 3.70 0.79 -16.40
C SER A 379 3.60 -0.55 -15.68
N SER A 380 2.58 -0.74 -14.85
CA SER A 380 2.30 -2.03 -14.20
C SER A 380 2.09 -3.15 -15.22
N ALA A 381 1.28 -2.91 -16.25
CA ALA A 381 1.06 -3.88 -17.32
C ALA A 381 2.35 -4.16 -18.14
N ALA A 382 3.23 -3.18 -18.29
CA ALA A 382 4.54 -3.38 -18.92
C ALA A 382 5.47 -4.20 -18.03
N ILE A 383 5.49 -3.93 -16.72
CA ILE A 383 6.27 -4.68 -15.73
C ILE A 383 5.83 -6.15 -15.70
N GLU A 384 4.53 -6.43 -15.67
CA GLU A 384 4.02 -7.81 -15.70
C GLU A 384 4.49 -8.58 -16.95
N ARG A 385 4.49 -7.93 -18.11
CA ARG A 385 5.05 -8.51 -19.34
C ARG A 385 6.54 -8.78 -19.22
N VAL A 386 7.31 -7.85 -18.63
CA VAL A 386 8.75 -8.05 -18.37
C VAL A 386 8.98 -9.21 -17.41
N VAL A 387 8.20 -9.32 -16.34
CA VAL A 387 8.27 -10.47 -15.41
C VAL A 387 8.02 -11.79 -16.14
N SER A 388 7.03 -11.84 -17.03
CA SER A 388 6.77 -13.03 -17.85
C SER A 388 7.97 -13.36 -18.74
N MET A 389 8.50 -12.39 -19.49
CA MET A 389 9.66 -12.59 -20.36
C MET A 389 10.90 -13.05 -19.58
N LEU A 390 11.11 -12.56 -18.36
CA LEU A 390 12.23 -13.00 -17.51
C LEU A 390 12.07 -14.44 -17.03
N ARG A 391 10.85 -14.85 -16.68
CA ARG A 391 10.57 -16.26 -16.35
C ARG A 391 10.83 -17.16 -17.55
N ASP A 392 10.32 -16.78 -18.73
CA ASP A 392 10.53 -17.53 -19.96
C ASP A 392 12.03 -17.61 -20.32
N SER A 393 12.79 -16.54 -20.08
CA SER A 393 14.25 -16.49 -20.27
C SER A 393 14.99 -17.41 -19.30
N ALA A 394 14.59 -17.42 -18.02
CA ALA A 394 15.18 -18.32 -17.02
C ALA A 394 14.89 -19.80 -17.33
N ASP A 395 13.66 -20.12 -17.73
CA ASP A 395 13.27 -21.48 -18.15
C ASP A 395 14.00 -21.91 -19.42
N SER A 396 14.14 -21.00 -20.40
CA SER A 396 14.90 -21.24 -21.62
C SER A 396 16.38 -21.48 -21.33
N ALA A 397 16.98 -20.71 -20.43
CA ALA A 397 18.36 -20.92 -19.98
C ALA A 397 18.51 -22.29 -19.30
N LYS A 398 17.60 -22.67 -18.40
CA LYS A 398 17.61 -23.99 -17.76
C LYS A 398 17.51 -25.13 -18.79
N LYS A 399 16.65 -24.98 -19.80
CA LYS A 399 16.52 -25.94 -20.88
C LYS A 399 17.79 -26.01 -21.75
N ALA A 400 18.38 -24.87 -22.07
CA ALA A 400 19.65 -24.81 -22.80
C ALA A 400 20.79 -25.46 -22.01
N ALA A 401 20.85 -25.28 -20.69
CA ALA A 401 21.84 -25.92 -19.83
C ALA A 401 21.73 -27.45 -19.89
N SER A 402 20.50 -27.97 -19.79
CA SER A 402 20.26 -29.42 -19.92
C SER A 402 20.71 -29.98 -21.27
N VAL A 403 20.37 -29.30 -22.38
CA VAL A 403 20.78 -29.74 -23.73
C VAL A 403 22.30 -29.65 -23.90
N THR A 404 22.93 -28.64 -23.30
CA THR A 404 24.39 -28.46 -23.33
C THR A 404 25.10 -29.56 -22.55
N ASP A 405 24.57 -29.97 -21.40
CA ASP A 405 25.09 -31.09 -20.61
C ASP A 405 24.96 -32.43 -21.35
N ASP A 406 23.79 -32.71 -21.95
CA ASP A 406 23.58 -33.90 -22.79
C ASP A 406 24.57 -33.92 -23.98
N THR A 407 24.80 -32.76 -24.59
CA THR A 407 25.76 -32.61 -25.71
C THR A 407 27.19 -32.85 -25.24
N ARG A 408 27.56 -32.33 -24.06
CA ARG A 408 28.87 -32.57 -23.43
C ARG A 408 29.10 -34.06 -23.19
N LEU A 409 28.14 -34.75 -22.57
CA LEU A 409 28.21 -36.19 -22.33
C LEU A 409 28.33 -37.00 -23.64
N GLY A 410 27.58 -36.61 -24.67
CA GLY A 410 27.67 -37.21 -26.00
C GLY A 410 29.04 -37.01 -26.66
N ALA A 411 29.61 -35.81 -26.54
CA ALA A 411 30.93 -35.49 -27.06
C ALA A 411 32.05 -36.19 -26.28
N GLU A 412 31.96 -36.31 -24.95
CA GLU A 412 32.89 -37.07 -24.11
C GLU A 412 32.91 -38.55 -24.50
N LYS A 413 31.73 -39.16 -24.67
CA LYS A 413 31.60 -40.54 -25.14
C LYS A 413 32.19 -40.72 -26.54
N SER A 414 31.96 -39.76 -27.44
CA SER A 414 32.51 -39.78 -28.79
C SER A 414 34.05 -39.64 -28.78
N GLY A 415 34.59 -38.78 -27.91
CA GLY A 415 36.02 -38.65 -27.68
C GLY A 415 36.66 -39.95 -27.20
N ALA A 416 36.02 -40.66 -26.26
CA ALA A 416 36.48 -41.97 -25.81
C ALA A 416 36.47 -43.02 -26.93
N MET A 417 35.44 -43.04 -27.79
CA MET A 417 35.39 -43.93 -28.95
C MET A 417 36.48 -43.63 -29.97
N VAL A 418 36.73 -42.35 -30.27
CA VAL A 418 37.81 -41.93 -31.17
C VAL A 418 39.18 -42.29 -30.59
N HIS A 419 39.40 -42.08 -29.28
CA HIS A 419 40.64 -42.50 -28.62
C HIS A 419 40.88 -44.02 -28.77
N ASN A 420 39.85 -44.83 -28.55
CA ASN A 420 39.94 -46.28 -28.76
C ASN A 420 40.24 -46.64 -30.22
N ALA A 421 39.64 -45.92 -31.18
CA ALA A 421 39.91 -46.11 -32.61
C ALA A 421 41.37 -45.76 -32.99
N VAL A 422 41.94 -44.69 -32.42
CA VAL A 422 43.36 -44.34 -32.60
C VAL A 422 44.27 -45.45 -32.05
N ASN A 423 43.95 -46.00 -30.88
CA ASN A 423 44.73 -47.08 -30.28
C ASN A 423 44.66 -48.35 -31.14
N ALA A 424 43.48 -48.71 -31.64
CA ALA A 424 43.30 -49.86 -32.53
C ALA A 424 44.07 -49.68 -33.85
N MET A 425 43.99 -48.51 -34.47
CA MET A 425 44.72 -48.23 -35.72
C MET A 425 46.24 -48.21 -35.52
N SER A 426 46.73 -47.71 -34.38
CA SER A 426 48.16 -47.79 -34.02
C SER A 426 48.64 -49.24 -33.86
N GLN A 427 47.80 -50.14 -33.32
CA GLN A 427 48.12 -51.57 -33.24
C GLN A 427 48.12 -52.24 -34.62
N ILE A 428 47.22 -51.83 -35.52
CA ILE A 428 47.19 -52.29 -36.91
C ILE A 428 48.47 -51.83 -37.63
N GLU A 429 48.86 -50.56 -37.51
CA GLU A 429 50.10 -50.02 -38.08
C GLU A 429 51.33 -50.81 -37.60
N SER A 430 51.42 -51.10 -36.30
CA SER A 430 52.48 -51.94 -35.73
C SER A 430 52.47 -53.37 -36.30
N SER A 431 51.28 -53.96 -36.49
CA SER A 431 51.13 -55.29 -37.08
C SER A 431 51.60 -55.34 -38.54
N PHE A 432 51.31 -54.31 -39.33
CA PHE A 432 51.81 -54.20 -40.71
C PHE A 432 53.34 -54.06 -40.77
N ALA A 433 53.94 -53.33 -39.82
CA ALA A 433 55.41 -53.25 -39.71
C ALA A 433 56.03 -54.63 -39.41
N GLN A 434 55.43 -55.42 -38.51
CA GLN A 434 55.85 -56.80 -38.22
C GLN A 434 55.69 -57.72 -39.44
N ILE A 435 54.57 -57.64 -40.15
CA ILE A 435 54.35 -58.41 -41.39
C ILE A 435 55.43 -58.06 -42.42
N SER A 436 55.72 -56.77 -42.62
CA SER A 436 56.76 -56.32 -43.55
C SER A 436 58.15 -56.91 -43.21
N GLN A 437 58.48 -57.00 -41.92
CA GLN A 437 59.71 -57.65 -41.44
C GLN A 437 59.72 -59.16 -41.77
N VAL A 438 58.61 -59.86 -41.54
CA VAL A 438 58.48 -61.29 -41.87
C VAL A 438 58.60 -61.54 -43.38
N ILE A 439 57.98 -60.70 -44.21
CA ILE A 439 58.11 -60.79 -45.67
C ILE A 439 59.55 -60.53 -46.12
N GLY A 440 60.26 -59.60 -45.48
CA GLY A 440 61.69 -59.39 -45.70
C GLY A 440 62.53 -60.62 -45.38
N LEU A 441 62.26 -61.30 -44.26
CA LEU A 441 62.92 -62.55 -43.90
C LEU A 441 62.60 -63.68 -44.91
N ILE A 442 61.37 -63.77 -45.41
CA ILE A 442 60.98 -64.75 -46.43
C ILE A 442 61.76 -64.51 -47.74
N ASP A 443 61.91 -63.26 -48.17
CA ASP A 443 62.71 -62.91 -49.35
C ASP A 443 64.18 -63.31 -49.16
N GLU A 444 64.74 -63.08 -47.97
CA GLU A 444 66.09 -63.51 -47.62
C GLU A 444 66.26 -65.03 -47.64
N ILE A 445 65.32 -65.78 -47.05
CA ILE A 445 65.32 -67.25 -47.08
C ILE A 445 65.21 -67.78 -48.52
N ALA A 446 64.34 -67.18 -49.34
CA ALA A 446 64.21 -67.54 -50.75
C ALA A 446 65.51 -67.28 -51.52
N PHE A 447 66.18 -66.15 -51.27
CA PHE A 447 67.48 -65.84 -51.86
C PHE A 447 68.57 -66.84 -51.44
N GLN A 448 68.66 -67.17 -50.15
CA GLN A 448 69.59 -68.18 -49.64
C GLN A 448 69.30 -69.57 -50.25
N THR A 449 68.03 -69.95 -50.37
CA THR A 449 67.60 -71.21 -51.00
C THR A 449 67.98 -71.27 -52.47
N ASN A 450 67.83 -70.16 -53.20
CA ASN A 450 68.26 -70.04 -54.60
C ASN A 450 69.79 -70.20 -54.74
N LEU A 451 70.58 -69.65 -53.82
CA LEU A 451 72.04 -69.84 -53.79
C LEU A 451 72.46 -71.27 -53.44
N LEU A 452 71.79 -71.90 -52.45
CA LEU A 452 72.01 -73.31 -52.09
C LEU A 452 71.68 -74.25 -53.26
N ALA A 453 70.57 -74.01 -53.93
CA ALA A 453 70.15 -74.77 -55.10
C ALA A 453 71.11 -74.60 -56.28
N LEU A 454 71.65 -73.39 -56.49
CA LEU A 454 72.71 -73.15 -57.47
C LEU A 454 73.97 -73.96 -57.15
N ASN A 455 74.42 -73.92 -55.89
CA ASN A 455 75.59 -74.69 -55.44
C ASN A 455 75.37 -76.21 -55.61
N ALA A 456 74.19 -76.70 -55.24
CA ALA A 456 73.81 -78.10 -55.42
C ALA A 456 73.74 -78.50 -56.90
N GLY A 457 73.24 -77.63 -57.77
CA GLY A 457 73.22 -77.84 -59.22
C GLY A 457 74.62 -77.91 -59.83
N ILE A 458 75.55 -77.07 -59.35
CA ILE A 458 76.96 -77.11 -59.76
C ILE A 458 77.61 -78.44 -59.33
N GLU A 459 77.42 -78.86 -58.09
CA GLU A 459 78.01 -80.12 -57.58
C GLU A 459 77.38 -81.35 -58.26
N ALA A 460 76.08 -81.31 -58.57
CA ALA A 460 75.40 -82.35 -59.35
C ALA A 460 75.95 -82.45 -60.79
N ALA A 461 76.25 -81.32 -61.43
CA ALA A 461 76.90 -81.30 -62.74
C ALA A 461 78.34 -81.88 -62.67
N ARG A 462 79.03 -81.64 -61.55
CA ARG A 462 80.38 -82.15 -61.28
C ARG A 462 80.43 -83.67 -61.08
N ALA A 463 79.35 -84.26 -60.54
CA ALA A 463 79.19 -85.70 -60.35
C ALA A 463 78.82 -86.47 -61.64
N GLY A 464 78.65 -85.78 -62.78
CA GLY A 464 78.39 -86.40 -64.08
C GLY A 464 77.11 -87.23 -64.13
N ASP A 465 77.18 -88.45 -64.65
CA ASP A 465 76.01 -89.31 -64.87
C ASP A 465 75.28 -89.71 -63.58
N ALA A 466 76.00 -89.84 -62.45
CA ALA A 466 75.44 -90.16 -61.15
C ALA A 466 74.63 -88.98 -60.53
N GLY A 467 74.89 -87.75 -60.98
CA GLY A 467 74.28 -86.51 -60.45
C GLY A 467 73.04 -86.04 -61.20
N ARG A 468 72.63 -86.67 -62.31
CA ARG A 468 71.52 -86.19 -63.17
C ARG A 468 70.20 -85.98 -62.43
N GLY A 469 69.83 -86.90 -61.53
CA GLY A 469 68.62 -86.75 -60.70
C GLY A 469 68.69 -85.57 -59.74
N PHE A 470 69.85 -85.34 -59.13
CA PHE A 470 70.09 -84.20 -58.24
C PHE A 470 70.10 -82.86 -58.98
N ALA A 471 70.59 -82.81 -60.22
CA ALA A 471 70.59 -81.60 -61.04
C ALA A 471 69.17 -81.13 -61.39
N VAL A 472 68.24 -82.07 -61.66
CA VAL A 472 66.83 -81.75 -61.91
C VAL A 472 66.18 -81.19 -60.64
N VAL A 473 66.38 -81.85 -59.49
CA VAL A 473 65.86 -81.37 -58.20
C VAL A 473 66.43 -79.98 -57.86
N ALA A 474 67.72 -79.75 -58.05
CA ALA A 474 68.36 -78.45 -57.82
C ALA A 474 67.76 -77.34 -58.72
N THR A 475 67.46 -77.63 -59.97
CA THR A 475 66.82 -76.68 -60.89
C THR A 475 65.38 -76.37 -60.48
N GLU A 476 64.63 -77.38 -60.03
CA GLU A 476 63.25 -77.19 -59.53
C GLU A 476 63.23 -76.38 -58.23
N VAL A 477 64.12 -76.67 -57.28
CA VAL A 477 64.27 -75.91 -56.02
C VAL A 477 64.68 -74.47 -56.32
N ARG A 478 65.57 -74.25 -57.29
CA ARG A 478 65.97 -72.90 -57.73
C ARG A 478 64.80 -72.12 -58.33
N THR A 479 64.03 -72.76 -59.20
CA THR A 479 62.84 -72.14 -59.82
C THR A 479 61.78 -71.81 -58.76
N LEU A 480 61.56 -72.71 -57.79
CA LEU A 480 60.68 -72.48 -56.66
C LEU A 480 61.16 -71.29 -55.79
N ALA A 481 62.46 -71.22 -55.52
CA ALA A 481 63.04 -70.11 -54.76
C ALA A 481 62.89 -68.76 -55.47
N GLN A 482 63.10 -68.70 -56.79
CA GLN A 482 62.85 -67.50 -57.59
C GLN A 482 61.37 -67.09 -57.57
N ARG A 483 60.45 -68.05 -57.69
CA ARG A 483 59.01 -67.80 -57.55
C ARG A 483 58.63 -67.29 -56.16
N SER A 484 59.28 -67.80 -55.11
CA SER A 484 59.10 -67.32 -53.72
C SER A 484 59.60 -65.89 -53.54
N THR A 485 60.75 -65.52 -54.10
CA THR A 485 61.24 -64.12 -54.10
C THR A 485 60.29 -63.18 -54.83
N GLU A 486 59.80 -63.57 -56.01
CA GLU A 486 58.83 -62.76 -56.76
C GLU A 486 57.50 -62.60 -55.99
N GLY A 487 57.00 -63.69 -55.41
CA GLY A 487 55.82 -63.66 -54.53
C GLY A 487 56.01 -62.77 -53.30
N ALA A 488 57.15 -62.90 -52.61
CA ALA A 488 57.49 -62.07 -51.46
C ALA A 488 57.54 -60.58 -51.80
N ARG A 489 58.12 -60.21 -52.95
CA ARG A 489 58.13 -58.81 -53.43
C ARG A 489 56.73 -58.26 -53.69
N ARG A 490 55.86 -59.03 -54.36
CA ARG A 490 54.47 -58.60 -54.62
C ARG A 490 53.68 -58.42 -53.32
N VAL A 491 53.87 -59.32 -52.33
CA VAL A 491 53.26 -59.16 -51.01
C VAL A 491 53.84 -57.94 -50.29
N LYS A 492 55.15 -57.69 -50.38
CA LYS A 492 55.81 -56.53 -49.78
C LYS A 492 55.25 -55.21 -50.32
N GLU A 493 55.06 -55.10 -51.63
CA GLU A 493 54.43 -53.92 -52.27
C GLU A 493 53.00 -53.71 -51.75
N MET A 494 52.20 -54.78 -51.68
CA MET A 494 50.81 -54.71 -51.18
C MET A 494 50.74 -54.33 -49.69
N VAL A 495 51.63 -54.87 -48.86
CA VAL A 495 51.78 -54.53 -47.44
C VAL A 495 52.19 -53.08 -47.28
N SER A 496 53.13 -52.58 -48.09
CA SER A 496 53.55 -51.17 -48.09
C SER A 496 52.39 -50.24 -48.42
N SER A 497 51.68 -50.49 -49.52
CA SER A 497 50.52 -49.68 -49.91
C SER A 497 49.41 -49.72 -48.86
N SER A 498 49.18 -50.87 -48.22
CA SER A 498 48.22 -50.99 -47.11
C SER A 498 48.65 -50.20 -45.87
N SER A 499 49.96 -50.17 -45.58
CA SER A 499 50.53 -49.38 -44.50
C SER A 499 50.29 -47.88 -44.71
N ASP A 500 50.40 -47.39 -45.94
CA ASP A 500 50.11 -45.99 -46.28
C ASP A 500 48.64 -45.63 -46.00
N PHE A 501 47.69 -46.50 -46.40
CA PHE A 501 46.26 -46.30 -46.10
C PHE A 501 45.96 -46.30 -44.59
N VAL A 502 46.63 -47.16 -43.81
CA VAL A 502 46.49 -47.17 -42.35
C VAL A 502 47.05 -45.90 -41.73
N SER A 503 48.22 -45.43 -42.19
CA SER A 503 48.83 -44.19 -41.69
C SER A 503 47.94 -42.97 -41.94
N ASP A 504 47.36 -42.86 -43.14
CA ASP A 504 46.36 -41.83 -43.45
C ASP A 504 45.10 -41.97 -42.60
N GLY A 505 44.63 -43.20 -42.35
CA GLY A 505 43.52 -43.48 -41.44
C GLY A 505 43.79 -43.00 -40.01
N VAL A 506 44.98 -43.30 -39.45
CA VAL A 506 45.40 -42.82 -38.13
C VAL A 506 45.39 -41.29 -38.08
N ARG A 507 45.90 -40.63 -39.12
CA ARG A 507 45.93 -39.16 -39.21
C ARG A 507 44.51 -38.57 -39.18
N LEU A 508 43.60 -39.07 -40.00
CA LEU A 508 42.21 -38.58 -40.07
C LEU A 508 41.46 -38.78 -38.75
N VAL A 509 41.64 -39.93 -38.09
CA VAL A 509 41.02 -40.19 -36.78
C VAL A 509 41.59 -39.27 -35.69
N ARG A 510 42.90 -38.96 -35.74
CA ARG A 510 43.54 -38.00 -34.82
C ARG A 510 43.02 -36.58 -35.05
N GLU A 511 42.85 -36.15 -36.30
CA GLU A 511 42.23 -34.87 -36.65
C GLU A 511 40.78 -34.78 -36.14
N ALA A 512 39.99 -35.84 -36.31
CA ALA A 512 38.63 -35.93 -35.76
C ALA A 512 38.61 -35.84 -34.22
N GLY A 513 39.58 -36.47 -33.54
CA GLY A 513 39.75 -36.35 -32.09
C GLY A 513 40.07 -34.92 -31.64
N GLY A 514 40.94 -34.22 -32.38
CA GLY A 514 41.24 -32.80 -32.15
C GLY A 514 40.02 -31.91 -32.30
N ALA A 515 39.21 -32.12 -33.35
CA ALA A 515 37.96 -31.39 -33.58
C ALA A 515 36.95 -31.60 -32.43
N LEU A 516 36.82 -32.83 -31.92
CA LEU A 516 35.99 -33.12 -30.74
C LEU A 516 36.48 -32.40 -29.49
N GLY A 517 37.80 -32.27 -29.30
CA GLY A 517 38.37 -31.49 -28.21
C GLY A 517 37.99 -30.00 -28.26
N ILE A 518 37.97 -29.40 -29.46
CA ILE A 518 37.51 -28.02 -29.66
C ILE A 518 36.02 -27.90 -29.33
N ILE A 519 35.18 -28.84 -29.77
CA ILE A 519 33.75 -28.86 -29.47
C ILE A 519 33.52 -28.93 -27.95
N LEU A 520 34.23 -29.80 -27.23
CA LEU A 520 34.12 -29.90 -25.77
C LEU A 520 34.48 -28.58 -25.07
N SER A 521 35.52 -27.89 -25.54
CA SER A 521 35.88 -26.56 -25.01
C SER A 521 34.76 -25.53 -25.24
N GLN A 522 34.19 -25.49 -26.46
CA GLN A 522 33.10 -24.56 -26.80
C GLN A 522 31.82 -24.86 -26.02
N VAL A 523 31.47 -26.14 -25.84
CA VAL A 523 30.33 -26.55 -25.01
C VAL A 523 30.52 -26.11 -23.55
N GLY A 524 31.75 -26.18 -23.02
CA GLY A 524 32.07 -25.66 -21.70
C GLY A 524 31.95 -24.13 -21.58
N GLU A 525 32.21 -23.37 -22.65
CA GLU A 525 31.95 -21.92 -22.68
C GLU A 525 30.45 -21.61 -22.73
N ILE A 526 29.68 -22.38 -23.52
CA ILE A 526 28.21 -22.24 -23.59
C ILE A 526 27.59 -22.48 -22.22
N ASP A 527 28.02 -23.51 -21.49
CA ASP A 527 27.53 -23.80 -20.14
C ASP A 527 27.70 -22.61 -19.18
N LYS A 528 28.88 -21.98 -19.21
CA LYS A 528 29.15 -20.76 -18.41
C LYS A 528 28.22 -19.60 -18.78
N LEU A 529 28.04 -19.34 -20.08
CA LEU A 529 27.16 -18.26 -20.56
C LEU A 529 25.70 -18.51 -20.17
N VAL A 530 25.23 -19.75 -20.27
CA VAL A 530 23.86 -20.12 -19.87
C VAL A 530 23.68 -19.96 -18.36
N ALA A 531 24.67 -20.35 -17.55
CA ALA A 531 24.64 -20.14 -16.10
C ALA A 531 24.59 -18.64 -15.74
N GLU A 532 25.34 -17.80 -16.46
CA GLU A 532 25.32 -16.34 -16.30
C GLU A 532 23.96 -15.74 -16.65
N ILE A 533 23.32 -16.19 -17.74
CA ILE A 533 21.96 -15.77 -18.12
C ILE A 533 20.95 -16.12 -17.03
N ALA A 534 21.00 -17.34 -16.49
CA ALA A 534 20.11 -17.79 -15.42
C ALA A 534 20.30 -16.96 -14.14
N HIS A 535 21.56 -16.69 -13.77
CA HIS A 535 21.88 -15.85 -12.62
C HIS A 535 21.40 -14.39 -12.81
N SER A 536 21.69 -13.80 -13.97
CA SER A 536 21.27 -12.44 -14.33
C SER A 536 19.74 -12.31 -14.36
N SER A 537 19.03 -13.30 -14.92
CA SER A 537 17.56 -13.32 -14.94
C SER A 537 16.97 -13.33 -13.53
N THR A 538 17.60 -14.08 -12.61
CA THR A 538 17.20 -14.09 -11.19
C THR A 538 17.43 -12.73 -10.52
N GLY A 539 18.59 -12.10 -10.77
CA GLY A 539 18.87 -10.75 -10.26
C GLY A 539 17.91 -9.68 -10.79
N GLN A 540 17.56 -9.75 -12.08
CA GLN A 540 16.58 -8.86 -12.70
C GLN A 540 15.17 -9.03 -12.12
N PHE A 541 14.79 -10.25 -11.73
CA PHE A 541 13.52 -10.50 -11.05
C PHE A 541 13.44 -9.74 -9.72
N SER A 542 14.51 -9.76 -8.92
CA SER A 542 14.59 -8.98 -7.67
C SER A 542 14.51 -7.48 -7.91
N ALA A 543 15.22 -6.96 -8.92
CA ALA A 543 15.15 -5.54 -9.28
C ALA A 543 13.73 -5.12 -9.71
N ILE A 544 13.03 -5.97 -10.46
CA ILE A 544 11.63 -5.73 -10.84
C ILE A 544 10.70 -5.74 -9.62
N GLN A 545 10.95 -6.58 -8.61
CA GLN A 545 10.17 -6.54 -7.37
C GLN A 545 10.31 -5.20 -6.65
N GLU A 546 11.52 -4.62 -6.60
CA GLU A 546 11.74 -3.28 -6.03
C GLU A 546 11.01 -2.20 -6.84
N ILE A 547 11.03 -2.28 -8.17
CA ILE A 547 10.26 -1.37 -9.04
C ILE A 547 8.76 -1.50 -8.74
N ASN A 548 8.26 -2.72 -8.55
CA ASN A 548 6.84 -2.95 -8.25
C ASN A 548 6.43 -2.31 -6.90
N LEU A 549 7.30 -2.39 -5.88
CA LEU A 549 7.09 -1.68 -4.62
C LEU A 549 7.06 -0.16 -4.81
N ALA A 550 7.98 0.40 -5.62
CA ALA A 550 8.01 1.83 -5.92
C ALA A 550 6.75 2.29 -6.68
N VAL A 551 6.25 1.47 -7.61
CA VAL A 551 4.98 1.71 -8.31
C VAL A 551 3.78 1.67 -7.34
N GLY A 552 3.81 0.78 -6.35
CA GLY A 552 2.82 0.74 -5.27
C GLY A 552 2.78 2.03 -4.45
N GLU A 553 3.94 2.55 -4.04
CA GLU A 553 4.04 3.85 -3.35
C GLU A 553 3.58 5.02 -4.24
N MET A 554 3.93 4.99 -5.54
CA MET A 554 3.46 6.01 -6.48
C MET A 554 1.94 5.99 -6.65
N THR A 555 1.33 4.79 -6.66
CA THR A 555 -0.13 4.62 -6.70
C THR A 555 -0.78 5.23 -5.46
N LYS A 556 -0.23 4.96 -4.28
CA LYS A 556 -0.71 5.54 -3.02
C LYS A 556 -0.61 7.07 -3.01
N SER A 557 0.52 7.63 -3.45
CA SER A 557 0.69 9.08 -3.56
C SER A 557 -0.29 9.69 -4.57
N THR A 558 -0.55 9.00 -5.69
CA THR A 558 -1.54 9.43 -6.70
C THR A 558 -2.95 9.48 -6.11
N GLN A 559 -3.34 8.48 -5.32
CA GLN A 559 -4.63 8.48 -4.60
C GLN A 559 -4.71 9.60 -3.56
N GLN A 560 -3.62 9.85 -2.82
CA GLN A 560 -3.57 10.98 -1.89
C GLN A 560 -3.70 12.32 -2.60
N ASN A 561 -3.08 12.49 -3.76
CA ASN A 561 -3.24 13.68 -4.59
C ASN A 561 -4.68 13.86 -5.06
N ALA A 562 -5.35 12.78 -5.47
CA ALA A 562 -6.77 12.83 -5.85
C ALA A 562 -7.65 13.30 -4.67
N ALA A 563 -7.45 12.72 -3.48
CA ALA A 563 -8.17 13.12 -2.28
C ALA A 563 -7.89 14.58 -1.88
N MET A 564 -6.63 15.03 -1.96
CA MET A 564 -6.26 16.42 -1.70
C MET A 564 -6.90 17.39 -2.70
N VAL A 565 -7.00 17.01 -3.98
CA VAL A 565 -7.68 17.81 -5.00
C VAL A 565 -9.17 17.95 -4.69
N GLU A 566 -9.84 16.88 -4.27
CA GLU A 566 -11.25 16.92 -3.85
C GLU A 566 -11.43 17.82 -2.61
N GLU A 567 -10.57 17.68 -1.60
CA GLU A 567 -10.60 18.49 -0.38
C GLU A 567 -10.37 19.98 -0.69
N ASN A 568 -9.35 20.30 -1.51
CA ASN A 568 -9.10 21.67 -1.93
C ASN A 568 -10.29 22.25 -2.70
N THR A 569 -10.90 21.47 -3.60
CA THR A 569 -12.06 21.93 -4.38
C THR A 569 -13.25 22.26 -3.47
N ALA A 570 -13.49 21.43 -2.45
CA ALA A 570 -14.52 21.69 -1.44
C ALA A 570 -14.20 22.92 -0.57
N ALA A 571 -12.94 23.09 -0.17
CA ALA A 571 -12.48 24.25 0.60
C ALA A 571 -12.61 25.56 -0.21
N ILE A 572 -12.20 25.55 -1.48
CA ILE A 572 -12.33 26.68 -2.41
C ILE A 572 -13.80 27.05 -2.61
N SER A 573 -14.68 26.06 -2.82
CA SER A 573 -16.13 26.30 -2.95
C SER A 573 -16.73 26.96 -1.69
N SER A 574 -16.25 26.55 -0.51
CA SER A 574 -16.67 27.15 0.76
C SER A 574 -16.14 28.57 0.95
N LEU A 575 -14.89 28.82 0.57
CA LEU A 575 -14.28 30.16 0.59
C LEU A 575 -14.94 31.11 -0.40
N ASP A 576 -15.26 30.65 -1.60
CA ASP A 576 -15.94 31.45 -2.62
C ASP A 576 -17.35 31.85 -2.16
N LYS A 577 -18.10 30.93 -1.56
CA LYS A 577 -19.38 31.25 -0.90
C LYS A 577 -19.22 32.26 0.22
N ALA A 578 -18.23 32.09 1.09
CA ALA A 578 -17.99 33.02 2.21
C ALA A 578 -17.59 34.42 1.70
N ALA A 579 -16.72 34.49 0.69
CA ALA A 579 -16.30 35.73 0.05
C ALA A 579 -17.47 36.41 -0.66
N SER A 580 -18.33 35.66 -1.36
CA SER A 580 -19.55 36.20 -1.98
C SER A 580 -20.49 36.80 -0.95
N VAL A 581 -20.77 36.07 0.14
CA VAL A 581 -21.63 36.57 1.23
C VAL A 581 -21.03 37.85 1.83
N LEU A 582 -19.72 37.90 2.07
CA LEU A 582 -19.08 39.09 2.63
C LEU A 582 -19.10 40.26 1.65
N ARG A 583 -18.91 40.00 0.35
CA ARG A 583 -19.02 40.98 -0.73
C ARG A 583 -20.41 41.62 -0.74
N ASP A 584 -21.46 40.82 -0.68
CA ASP A 584 -22.85 41.30 -0.67
C ASP A 584 -23.15 42.13 0.58
N ARG A 585 -22.58 41.76 1.74
CA ARG A 585 -22.73 42.52 2.99
C ARG A 585 -21.98 43.85 2.96
N VAL A 586 -20.80 43.90 2.35
CA VAL A 586 -20.02 45.13 2.22
C VAL A 586 -20.61 46.05 1.14
N ALA A 587 -21.18 45.48 0.07
CA ALA A 587 -21.84 46.23 -1.00
C ALA A 587 -23.08 47.03 -0.54
N PHE A 588 -23.66 46.69 0.62
CA PHE A 588 -24.69 47.51 1.26
C PHE A 588 -24.14 48.89 1.66
N PHE A 589 -22.86 48.98 2.03
CA PHE A 589 -22.26 50.24 2.45
C PHE A 589 -21.77 51.03 1.23
N ARG A 590 -22.18 52.29 1.15
CA ARG A 590 -21.61 53.26 0.22
C ARG A 590 -20.31 53.77 0.83
N LEU A 591 -19.22 53.44 0.16
CA LEU A 591 -17.86 53.82 0.54
C LEU A 591 -17.36 54.91 -0.40
N GLU A 592 -16.39 55.68 0.08
CA GLU A 592 -15.71 56.68 -0.74
C GLU A 592 -14.62 55.95 -1.54
N GLN A 593 -14.64 56.14 -2.86
CA GLN A 593 -13.78 55.40 -3.80
C GLN A 593 -12.31 55.84 -3.72
#